data_AF-A0A925QBN3-F1
#
_entry.id   AF-A0A925QBN3-F1
#
_cell.length_a   1.000
_cell.length_b   1.000
_cell.length_c   1.000
_cell.angle_alpha   90.00
_cell.angle_beta   90.00
_cell.angle_gamma   90.00
#
_symmetry.space_group_name_H-M   'P 1'
#
loop_
_entity.id
_entity.type
_entity.pdbx_description
1 polymer ?
#
loop_
_entity_poly.entity_id
_entity_poly.type
_entity_poly.pdbx_seq_one_letter_code
_entity_poly.pdbx_strand_id
1 'polypeptide(L)'
;LEGTEHPIPHNGIIENDWAIHQLETTMNFSRNNKWLSWYVGGLNFQVEHHLFPRISHVHYPALSLIVKETTREFNIPYRENKTFMQAFKSHVDFLKKLGKLPDLNEAIG
;
A
#
# COMPACT_ATOMS: atom_id res chain seq x y z
N LEU A 1 -5.46 -4.75 1.03
CA LEU A 1 -4.49 -5.29 2.00
C LEU A 1 -4.09 -6.70 1.59
N GLU A 2 -4.91 -7.41 0.82
CA GLU A 2 -4.44 -8.60 0.12
C GLU A 2 -3.24 -8.25 -0.78
N GLY A 3 -2.17 -9.01 -0.63
CA GLY A 3 -0.95 -8.90 -1.41
C GLY A 3 0.13 -8.02 -0.80
N THR A 4 -0.14 -7.13 0.17
CA THR A 4 0.93 -6.38 0.86
C THR A 4 1.75 -7.30 1.74
N GLU A 5 3.05 -7.06 1.79
CA GLU A 5 3.97 -7.82 2.63
C GLU A 5 4.26 -7.05 3.91
N HIS A 6 4.35 -7.77 5.02
CA HIS A 6 4.69 -7.22 6.33
C HIS A 6 5.93 -7.98 6.83
N PRO A 7 7.14 -7.56 6.41
CA PRO A 7 8.36 -8.30 6.71
C PRO A 7 8.60 -8.35 8.24
N ILE A 8 8.97 -9.53 8.73
CA ILE A 8 9.30 -9.75 10.14
C ILE A 8 10.77 -9.33 10.35
N PRO A 9 11.09 -8.51 11.36
CA PRO A 9 12.45 -8.07 11.60
C PRO A 9 13.37 -9.23 12.01
N HIS A 10 14.59 -9.27 11.48
CA HIS A 10 15.68 -10.12 11.95
C HIS A 10 16.58 -9.29 12.88
N ASN A 11 16.71 -9.69 14.15
CA ASN A 11 17.45 -8.92 15.18
C ASN A 11 17.00 -7.45 15.32
N GLY A 12 15.71 -7.18 15.12
CA GLY A 12 15.15 -5.82 15.17
C GLY A 12 15.37 -5.00 13.90
N ILE A 13 15.94 -5.59 12.85
CA ILE A 13 16.21 -4.93 11.57
C ILE A 13 15.35 -5.55 10.48
N ILE A 14 14.69 -4.71 9.67
CA ILE A 14 14.05 -5.13 8.43
C ILE A 14 15.05 -4.86 7.31
N GLU A 15 15.49 -5.91 6.61
CA GLU A 15 16.49 -5.82 5.53
C GLU A 15 15.85 -5.37 4.21
N ASN A 16 15.28 -4.16 4.17
CA ASN A 16 14.86 -3.52 2.93
C ASN A 16 15.11 -2.00 2.95
N ASP A 17 15.33 -1.43 1.76
CA ASP A 17 15.39 0.03 1.61
C ASP A 17 14.03 0.63 1.99
N TRP A 18 14.04 1.80 2.65
CA TRP A 18 12.81 2.45 3.11
C TRP A 18 11.77 2.62 1.99
N ALA A 19 12.19 2.99 0.78
CA ALA A 19 11.28 3.17 -0.35
C ALA A 19 10.64 1.85 -0.81
N ILE A 20 11.41 0.76 -0.78
CA ILE A 20 10.94 -0.60 -1.08
C ILE A 20 9.93 -1.03 -0.02
N HIS A 21 10.25 -0.79 1.26
CA HIS A 21 9.33 -1.07 2.36
C HIS A 21 7.97 -0.38 2.18
N GLN A 22 7.96 0.89 1.79
CA GLN A 22 6.72 1.61 1.53
C GLN A 22 5.93 0.97 0.38
N LEU A 23 6.60 0.57 -0.71
CA LEU A 23 5.96 -0.11 -1.85
C LEU A 23 5.44 -1.52 -1.49
N GLU A 24 6.08 -2.19 -0.55
CA GLU A 24 5.71 -3.53 -0.11
C GLU A 24 4.48 -3.55 0.81
N THR A 25 4.45 -2.61 1.75
CA THR A 25 3.47 -2.54 2.83
C THR A 25 2.26 -1.66 2.50
N THR A 26 2.39 -0.80 1.48
CA THR A 26 1.36 0.19 1.12
C THR A 26 0.63 -0.20 -0.16
N MET A 27 -0.63 0.21 -0.25
CA MET A 27 -1.46 -0.05 -1.42
C MET A 27 -2.37 1.14 -1.73
N ASN A 28 -2.44 1.51 -2.99
CA ASN A 28 -3.35 2.54 -3.48
C ASN A 28 -4.76 1.99 -3.76
N PHE A 29 -5.75 2.88 -3.95
CA PHE A 29 -7.09 2.45 -4.37
C PHE A 29 -7.74 3.47 -5.31
N SER A 30 -8.61 3.02 -6.21
CA SER A 30 -9.49 3.88 -7.04
C SER A 30 -8.84 5.12 -7.68
N ARG A 31 -7.55 5.08 -8.04
CA ARG A 31 -6.78 6.26 -8.49
C ARG A 31 -7.39 6.98 -9.69
N ASN A 32 -8.12 6.25 -10.54
CA ASN A 32 -8.74 6.80 -11.74
C ASN A 32 -10.10 7.49 -11.47
N ASN A 33 -10.65 7.40 -10.26
CA ASN A 33 -11.89 8.07 -9.89
C ASN A 33 -11.60 9.48 -9.35
N LYS A 34 -11.70 10.49 -10.22
CA LYS A 34 -11.41 11.90 -9.88
C LYS A 34 -12.33 12.45 -8.80
N TRP A 35 -13.62 12.13 -8.84
CA TRP A 35 -14.60 12.57 -7.84
C TRP A 35 -14.27 12.01 -6.46
N LEU A 36 -14.00 10.71 -6.39
CA LEU A 36 -13.58 10.08 -5.14
C LEU A 36 -12.26 10.67 -4.65
N SER A 37 -11.27 10.83 -5.54
CA SER A 37 -9.96 11.38 -5.18
C SER A 37 -10.07 12.79 -4.60
N TRP A 38 -10.96 13.63 -5.14
CA TRP A 38 -11.27 14.93 -4.54
C TRP A 38 -11.96 14.79 -3.18
N TYR A 39 -12.99 13.93 -3.08
CA TYR A 39 -13.75 13.72 -1.84
C TYR A 39 -12.87 13.24 -0.68
N VAL A 40 -11.94 12.33 -0.94
CA VAL A 40 -11.02 11.80 0.08
C VAL A 40 -9.73 12.61 0.20
N GLY A 41 -9.62 13.77 -0.46
CA GLY A 41 -8.43 14.63 -0.38
C GLY A 41 -7.13 13.97 -0.84
N GLY A 42 -7.20 13.06 -1.81
CA GLY A 42 -6.04 12.31 -2.32
C GLY A 42 -5.58 11.14 -1.45
N LEU A 43 -6.32 10.77 -0.39
CA LEU A 43 -6.05 9.61 0.49
C LEU A 43 -5.83 8.29 -0.28
N ASN A 44 -6.34 8.21 -1.50
CA ASN A 44 -6.30 7.03 -2.35
C ASN A 44 -4.94 6.82 -3.07
N PHE A 45 -3.99 7.73 -2.84
CA PHE A 45 -2.59 7.72 -3.28
C PHE A 45 -1.63 7.62 -2.06
N GLN A 46 -1.77 6.56 -1.27
CA GLN A 46 -0.93 6.30 -0.09
C GLN A 46 0.54 6.08 -0.45
N VAL A 47 0.82 5.38 -1.54
CA VAL A 47 2.20 5.12 -1.99
C VAL A 47 2.93 6.43 -2.24
N GLU A 48 2.32 7.35 -3.00
CA GLU A 48 2.92 8.65 -3.31
C GLU A 48 3.01 9.54 -2.08
N HIS A 49 2.03 9.48 -1.18
CA HIS A 49 2.07 10.20 0.09
C HIS A 49 3.27 9.80 0.95
N HIS A 50 3.53 8.50 1.07
CA HIS A 50 4.65 8.00 1.84
C HIS A 50 6.00 8.22 1.16
N LEU A 51 6.09 8.04 -0.17
CA LEU A 51 7.33 8.26 -0.91
C LEU A 51 7.70 9.75 -1.01
N PHE A 52 6.73 10.65 -1.10
CA PHE A 52 6.93 12.07 -1.34
C PHE A 52 6.14 12.96 -0.36
N PRO A 53 6.42 12.91 0.96
CA PRO A 53 5.63 13.58 1.98
C PRO A 53 5.61 15.12 1.87
N ARG A 54 6.52 15.69 1.07
CA ARG A 54 6.64 17.14 0.84
C ARG A 54 5.91 17.62 -0.42
N ILE A 55 5.32 16.71 -1.22
CA ILE A 55 4.60 17.07 -2.44
C ILE A 55 3.09 17.13 -2.17
N SER A 56 2.42 18.17 -2.68
CA SER A 56 0.97 18.30 -2.55
C SER A 56 0.23 17.18 -3.29
N HIS A 57 -0.86 16.71 -2.69
CA HIS A 57 -1.69 15.63 -3.22
C HIS A 57 -2.28 15.88 -4.62
N VAL A 58 -2.36 17.15 -5.04
CA VAL A 58 -2.77 17.53 -6.40
C VAL A 58 -1.85 16.94 -7.48
N HIS A 59 -0.59 16.63 -7.13
CA HIS A 59 0.39 16.05 -8.05
C HIS A 59 0.42 14.51 -8.00
N TYR A 60 -0.19 13.88 -7.00
CA TYR A 60 -0.17 12.42 -6.85
C TYR A 60 -0.70 11.66 -8.07
N PRO A 61 -1.74 12.12 -8.80
CA PRO A 61 -2.17 11.43 -10.02
C PRO A 61 -1.05 11.31 -11.06
N ALA A 62 -0.31 12.38 -11.31
CA ALA A 62 0.81 12.37 -12.25
C ALA A 62 2.00 11.57 -11.72
N LEU A 63 2.34 11.75 -10.44
CA LEU A 63 3.43 11.01 -9.79
C LEU A 63 3.17 9.50 -9.80
N SER A 64 1.94 9.08 -9.56
CA SER A 64 1.59 7.67 -9.52
C SER A 64 1.82 6.93 -10.84
N LEU A 65 1.80 7.65 -11.96
CA LEU A 65 2.16 7.09 -13.27
C LEU A 65 3.68 6.88 -13.37
N ILE A 66 4.46 7.87 -12.91
CA ILE A 66 5.92 7.81 -12.88
C ILE A 66 6.38 6.69 -11.95
N VAL A 67 5.88 6.65 -10.71
CA VAL A 67 6.21 5.61 -9.72
C VAL A 67 5.85 4.23 -10.24
N LYS A 68 4.66 4.06 -10.85
CA LYS A 68 4.25 2.77 -11.43
C LYS A 68 5.15 2.32 -12.58
N GLU A 69 5.66 3.26 -13.37
CA GLU A 69 6.60 2.93 -14.45
C GLU A 69 7.99 2.57 -13.89
N THR A 70 8.52 3.36 -12.96
CA THR A 70 9.80 3.07 -12.30
C THR A 70 9.76 1.71 -11.59
N THR A 71 8.72 1.43 -10.81
CA THR A 71 8.58 0.12 -10.15
C THR A 71 8.56 -1.04 -11.15
N ARG A 72 7.95 -0.86 -12.33
CA ARG A 72 7.98 -1.84 -13.42
C ARG A 72 9.40 -2.04 -13.98
N GLU A 73 10.18 -0.98 -14.15
CA GLU A 73 11.57 -1.03 -14.63
C GLU A 73 12.48 -1.83 -13.68
N PHE A 74 12.27 -1.67 -12.37
CA PHE A 74 13.07 -2.33 -11.33
C PHE A 74 12.44 -3.65 -10.84
N ASN A 75 11.37 -4.13 -11.47
CA ASN A 75 10.65 -5.35 -11.10
C ASN A 75 10.16 -5.35 -9.63
N ILE A 76 9.71 -4.19 -9.14
CA ILE A 76 9.15 -3.98 -7.80
C ILE A 76 7.62 -3.94 -7.90
N PRO A 77 6.88 -4.56 -6.98
CA PRO A 77 5.42 -4.51 -7.00
C PRO A 77 4.88 -3.10 -6.74
N TYR A 78 3.94 -2.66 -7.59
CA TYR A 78 3.10 -1.48 -7.35
C TYR A 78 1.66 -1.92 -7.09
N ARG A 79 1.25 -1.88 -5.83
CA ARG A 79 -0.02 -2.46 -5.37
C ARG A 79 -1.15 -1.44 -5.41
N GLU A 80 -2.25 -1.80 -6.08
CA GLU A 80 -3.45 -0.98 -6.11
C GLU A 80 -4.75 -1.78 -6.25
N ASN A 81 -5.81 -1.31 -5.61
CA ASN A 81 -7.18 -1.76 -5.89
C ASN A 81 -7.84 -0.87 -6.93
N LYS A 82 -8.46 -1.46 -7.96
CA LYS A 82 -9.07 -0.69 -9.05
C LYS A 82 -10.30 0.08 -8.58
N THR A 83 -11.02 -0.43 -7.58
CA THR A 83 -12.24 0.18 -7.06
C THR A 83 -12.24 0.31 -5.54
N PHE A 84 -13.10 1.20 -5.04
CA PHE A 84 -13.21 1.48 -3.62
C PHE A 84 -13.78 0.26 -2.89
N MET A 85 -14.78 -0.39 -3.49
CA MET A 85 -15.38 -1.59 -2.93
C MET A 85 -14.38 -2.76 -2.82
N GLN A 86 -13.46 -2.90 -3.78
CA GLN A 86 -12.37 -3.88 -3.67
C GLN A 86 -11.46 -3.55 -2.48
N ALA A 87 -11.05 -2.29 -2.34
CA ALA A 87 -10.23 -1.85 -1.22
C ALA A 87 -10.93 -2.06 0.13
N PHE A 88 -12.21 -1.69 0.22
CA PHE A 88 -13.02 -1.85 1.42
C PHE A 88 -13.19 -3.33 1.80
N LYS A 89 -13.57 -4.19 0.85
CA LYS A 89 -13.67 -5.63 1.07
C LYS A 89 -12.35 -6.20 1.57
N SER A 90 -11.26 -5.90 0.87
CA SER A 90 -9.91 -6.37 1.23
C SER A 90 -9.50 -5.90 2.63
N HIS A 91 -9.91 -4.70 3.04
CA HIS A 91 -9.67 -4.19 4.39
C HIS A 91 -10.48 -4.95 5.44
N VAL A 92 -11.78 -5.17 5.21
CA VAL A 92 -12.64 -5.96 6.11
C VAL A 92 -12.13 -7.39 6.25
N ASP A 93 -11.70 -8.02 5.16
CA ASP A 93 -11.17 -9.38 5.19
C ASP A 93 -9.84 -9.46 5.97
N PHE A 94 -8.98 -8.44 5.84
CA PHE A 94 -7.77 -8.32 6.65
C PHE A 94 -8.08 -8.13 8.14
N LEU A 95 -9.04 -7.27 8.50
CA LEU A 95 -9.47 -7.09 9.90
C LEU A 95 -10.03 -8.39 10.48
N LYS A 96 -10.80 -9.15 9.71
CA LYS A 96 -11.28 -10.48 10.11
C LYS A 96 -10.12 -11.46 10.33
N LYS A 97 -9.06 -11.40 9.52
CA LYS A 97 -7.86 -12.22 9.71
C LYS A 97 -7.17 -11.85 11.02
N LEU A 98 -6.94 -10.56 11.27
CA LEU A 98 -6.32 -10.08 12.52
C LEU A 98 -7.15 -10.34 13.76
N GLY A 99 -8.49 -10.39 13.63
CA GLY A 99 -9.40 -10.70 14.73
C GLY A 99 -9.49 -12.18 15.09
N LYS A 100 -8.88 -13.08 14.30
CA LYS A 100 -8.73 -14.50 14.67
C LYS A 100 -7.53 -14.65 15.59
N LEU A 101 -7.64 -15.54 16.58
CA LEU A 101 -6.48 -15.92 17.39
C LEU A 101 -5.37 -16.43 16.46
N PRO A 102 -4.09 -16.05 16.70
CA PRO A 102 -2.98 -16.54 15.89
C PRO A 102 -2.98 -18.06 15.94
N ASP A 103 -2.72 -18.68 14.79
CA ASP A 103 -2.53 -20.12 14.75
C ASP A 103 -1.35 -20.46 15.67
N LEU A 104 -1.40 -21.58 16.40
CA LEU A 104 -0.39 -21.89 17.44
C LEU A 104 1.04 -21.85 16.88
N ASN A 105 1.21 -22.17 15.58
CA ASN A 105 2.46 -22.10 14.84
C ASN A 105 2.97 -20.68 14.53
N GLU A 106 2.09 -19.67 14.49
CA GLU A 106 2.47 -18.25 14.37
C GLU A 106 2.83 -17.65 15.74
N ALA A 107 2.33 -18.23 16.84
CA ALA A 107 2.55 -17.77 18.20
C ALA A 107 3.82 -18.34 18.87
N ILE A 108 4.31 -19.48 18.40
CA ILE A 108 5.50 -20.18 18.93
C ILE A 108 6.70 -20.20 17.96
N GLY A 109 6.63 -19.43 16.87
CA GLY A 109 7.74 -19.23 15.93
C GLY A 109 8.92 -18.51 16.58
#